data_AF-A0A7C5VJD3-F1
#
_entry.id   AF-A0A7C5VJD3-F1
#
_cell.length_a   1.000
_cell.length_b   1.000
_cell.length_c   1.000
_cell.angle_alpha   90.00
_cell.angle_beta   90.00
_cell.angle_gamma   90.00
#
_symmetry.space_group_name_H-M   'P 1'
#
loop_
_entity.id
_entity.type
_entity.pdbx_description
1 polymer ?
#
loop_
_entity_poly.entity_id
_entity_poly.type
_entity_poly.pdbx_seq_one_letter_code
_entity_poly.pdbx_strand_id
1 'polypeptide(L)'
;MKNINDILELFDIIKAPYFCDYKTLKKCFRREIKKHHPDISGDEEKAKTIIIAFKKLEKIYQDNEKLNYYKHLFESKKNDIPEETSIKQKSITRLITRTRIFGIIVLILFVIFLVLTNDFLTGLLTSVGIVIVIWGYKRL
;
A
#
# COMPACT_ATOMS: atom_id res chain seq x y z
N MET A 1 1.53 -38.96 2.31
CA MET A 1 2.33 -37.78 2.72
C MET A 1 1.88 -36.61 1.86
N LYS A 2 1.35 -35.53 2.45
CA LYS A 2 0.98 -34.33 1.67
C LYS A 2 2.26 -33.61 1.25
N ASN A 3 2.38 -33.32 -0.04
CA ASN A 3 3.59 -32.70 -0.60
C ASN A 3 3.56 -31.20 -0.29
N ILE A 4 4.72 -30.60 0.00
CA ILE A 4 4.80 -29.15 0.26
C ILE A 4 4.32 -28.35 -0.97
N ASN A 5 4.52 -28.90 -2.16
CA ASN A 5 4.07 -28.31 -3.42
C ASN A 5 2.54 -28.09 -3.42
N ASP A 6 1.77 -29.03 -2.88
CA ASP A 6 0.31 -28.92 -2.80
C ASP A 6 -0.13 -27.69 -2.01
N ILE A 7 0.66 -27.28 -1.00
CA ILE A 7 0.36 -26.13 -0.14
C ILE A 7 0.77 -24.84 -0.82
N LEU A 8 1.90 -24.83 -1.53
CA LEU A 8 2.34 -23.70 -2.32
C LEU A 8 1.32 -23.36 -3.41
N GLU A 9 0.77 -24.38 -4.08
CA GLU A 9 -0.32 -24.20 -5.05
C GLU A 9 -1.55 -23.52 -4.43
N LEU A 10 -1.90 -23.81 -3.16
CA LEU A 10 -3.01 -23.13 -2.48
C LEU A 10 -2.74 -21.63 -2.29
N PHE A 11 -1.49 -21.26 -1.97
CA PHE A 11 -1.11 -19.86 -1.86
C PHE A 11 -1.13 -19.16 -3.23
N ASP A 12 -0.74 -19.86 -4.29
CA ASP A 12 -0.78 -19.35 -5.66
C ASP A 12 -2.22 -19.11 -6.14
N ILE A 13 -3.15 -20.02 -5.84
CA ILE A 13 -4.59 -19.87 -6.15
C ILE A 13 -5.15 -18.59 -5.51
N ILE A 14 -4.76 -18.29 -4.26
CA ILE A 14 -5.23 -17.11 -3.52
C ILE A 14 -4.40 -15.86 -3.84
N LYS A 15 -3.31 -16.01 -4.62
CA LYS A 15 -2.31 -14.96 -4.89
C LYS A 15 -1.82 -14.31 -3.60
N ALA A 16 -1.57 -15.12 -2.58
CA ALA A 16 -1.07 -14.71 -1.28
C ALA A 16 0.43 -15.03 -1.16
N PRO A 17 1.22 -14.20 -0.44
CA PRO A 17 2.60 -14.54 -0.15
C PRO A 17 2.68 -15.84 0.67
N TYR A 18 3.66 -16.70 0.36
CA TYR A 18 3.88 -17.95 1.09
C TYR A 18 4.12 -17.68 2.58
N PHE A 19 3.45 -18.47 3.44
CA PHE A 19 3.58 -18.40 4.90
C PHE A 19 3.39 -16.99 5.50
N CYS A 20 2.53 -16.15 4.90
CA CYS A 20 2.18 -14.85 5.45
C CYS A 20 1.38 -14.96 6.78
N ASP A 21 1.12 -13.85 7.45
CA ASP A 21 0.23 -13.86 8.62
C ASP A 21 -1.23 -14.12 8.20
N TYR A 22 -2.03 -14.75 9.07
CA TYR A 22 -3.43 -15.10 8.78
C TYR A 22 -4.27 -13.88 8.34
N LYS A 23 -3.98 -12.69 8.88
CA LYS A 23 -4.65 -11.44 8.50
C LYS A 23 -4.36 -11.07 7.05
N THR A 24 -3.11 -11.20 6.60
CA THR A 24 -2.73 -11.00 5.18
C THR A 24 -3.35 -12.05 4.28
N LEU A 25 -3.36 -13.32 4.67
CA LEU A 25 -4.03 -14.39 3.92
C LEU A 25 -5.52 -14.07 3.70
N LYS A 26 -6.23 -13.70 4.78
CA LYS A 26 -7.65 -13.33 4.74
C LYS A 26 -7.90 -12.09 3.87
N LYS A 27 -6.97 -11.14 3.84
CA LYS A 27 -7.04 -9.96 2.97
C LYS A 27 -6.91 -10.35 1.48
N CYS A 28 -5.95 -11.19 1.13
CA CYS A 28 -5.77 -11.67 -0.25
C CYS A 28 -6.98 -12.48 -0.71
N PHE A 29 -7.48 -13.38 0.13
CA PHE A 29 -8.71 -14.13 -0.10
C PHE A 29 -9.90 -13.24 -0.43
N ARG A 30 -10.21 -12.25 0.42
CA ARG A 30 -11.31 -11.31 0.18
C ARG A 30 -11.16 -10.55 -1.13
N ARG A 31 -9.91 -10.19 -1.49
CA ARG A 31 -9.62 -9.49 -2.76
C ARG A 31 -9.91 -10.39 -3.95
N GLU A 32 -9.47 -11.64 -3.94
CA GLU A 32 -9.66 -12.54 -5.09
C GLU A 32 -11.09 -13.06 -5.21
N ILE A 33 -11.77 -13.39 -4.11
CA ILE A 33 -13.20 -13.74 -4.16
C ILE A 33 -14.03 -12.59 -4.74
N LYS A 34 -13.75 -11.35 -4.36
CA LYS A 34 -14.52 -10.21 -4.88
C LYS A 34 -14.41 -10.06 -6.39
N LYS A 35 -13.30 -10.50 -7.00
CA LYS A 35 -13.13 -10.44 -8.46
C LYS A 35 -13.86 -11.55 -9.19
N HIS A 36 -13.93 -12.73 -8.58
CA HIS A 36 -14.48 -13.95 -9.18
C HIS A 36 -15.84 -14.33 -8.62
N HIS A 37 -16.48 -13.46 -7.84
CA HIS A 37 -17.80 -13.74 -7.27
C HIS A 37 -18.78 -14.03 -8.41
N PRO A 38 -19.67 -15.03 -8.29
CA PRO A 38 -20.64 -15.36 -9.34
C PRO A 38 -21.46 -14.15 -9.79
N ASP A 39 -21.89 -13.32 -8.83
CA ASP A 39 -22.63 -12.08 -9.13
C ASP A 39 -21.83 -11.02 -9.91
N ILE A 40 -20.50 -11.13 -9.97
CA ILE A 40 -19.62 -10.12 -10.59
C ILE A 40 -19.03 -10.63 -11.90
N SER A 41 -18.49 -11.85 -11.93
CA SER A 41 -17.79 -12.38 -13.10
C SER A 41 -18.41 -13.63 -13.70
N GLY A 42 -19.40 -14.25 -13.05
CA GLY A 42 -20.01 -15.51 -13.50
C GLY A 42 -19.10 -16.75 -13.40
N ASP A 43 -17.86 -16.63 -12.90
CA ASP A 43 -16.90 -17.75 -12.80
C ASP A 43 -17.07 -18.52 -11.47
N GLU A 44 -18.17 -19.25 -11.33
CA GLU A 44 -18.48 -20.04 -10.13
C GLU A 44 -17.38 -21.05 -9.76
N GLU A 45 -16.78 -21.70 -10.75
CA GLU A 45 -15.77 -22.73 -10.52
C GLU A 45 -14.50 -22.16 -9.88
N LYS A 46 -14.08 -20.97 -10.33
CA LYS A 46 -12.92 -20.27 -9.75
C LYS A 46 -13.23 -19.80 -8.34
N ALA A 47 -14.42 -19.24 -8.10
CA ALA A 47 -14.85 -18.86 -6.75
C ALA A 47 -14.81 -20.06 -5.79
N LYS A 48 -15.36 -21.21 -6.20
CA LYS A 48 -15.33 -22.45 -5.42
C LYS A 48 -13.90 -22.90 -5.13
N THR A 49 -13.02 -22.85 -6.12
CA THR A 49 -11.60 -23.24 -5.98
C THR A 49 -10.88 -22.34 -4.96
N ILE A 50 -11.09 -21.02 -5.02
CA ILE A 50 -10.52 -20.06 -4.09
C ILE A 50 -11.04 -20.30 -2.66
N ILE A 51 -12.34 -20.57 -2.50
CA ILE A 51 -12.95 -20.90 -1.19
C ILE A 51 -12.34 -22.17 -0.60
N ILE A 52 -12.21 -23.22 -1.42
CA ILE A 52 -11.63 -24.50 -0.99
C ILE A 52 -10.17 -24.31 -0.58
N ALA A 53 -9.38 -23.57 -1.37
CA ALA A 53 -7.99 -23.29 -1.06
C ALA A 53 -7.85 -22.54 0.27
N PHE A 54 -8.69 -21.53 0.50
CA PHE A 54 -8.68 -20.77 1.75
C PHE A 54 -9.04 -21.64 2.94
N LYS A 55 -10.08 -22.48 2.86
CA LYS A 55 -10.46 -23.40 3.95
C LYS A 55 -9.35 -24.40 4.29
N LYS A 56 -8.63 -24.90 3.27
CA LYS A 56 -7.49 -25.80 3.48
C LYS A 56 -6.35 -25.09 4.20
N LEU A 57 -6.00 -23.87 3.78
CA LEU A 57 -4.98 -23.07 4.46
C LEU A 57 -5.42 -22.68 5.87
N GLU A 58 -6.68 -22.27 6.08
CA GLU A 58 -7.20 -21.91 7.39
C GLU A 58 -7.09 -23.06 8.40
N LYS A 59 -7.35 -24.30 7.98
CA LYS A 59 -7.08 -25.49 8.82
C LYS A 59 -5.61 -25.64 9.20
N ILE A 60 -4.68 -25.26 8.32
CA ILE A 60 -3.25 -25.29 8.61
C ILE A 60 -2.88 -24.16 9.59
N TYR A 61 -3.47 -22.97 9.47
CA TYR A 61 -3.24 -21.88 10.44
C TYR A 61 -3.85 -22.13 11.82
N GLN A 62 -4.92 -22.92 11.90
CA GLN A 62 -5.47 -23.38 13.17
C GLN A 62 -4.58 -24.43 13.85
N ASP A 63 -3.76 -25.13 13.06
CA ASP A 63 -2.87 -26.19 13.52
C ASP A 63 -1.41 -25.68 13.48
N ASN A 64 -1.01 -25.01 14.56
CA ASN A 64 0.31 -24.36 14.67
C ASN A 64 1.48 -25.33 14.43
N GLU A 65 1.36 -26.61 14.80
CA GLU A 65 2.39 -27.61 14.57
C GLU A 65 2.58 -27.88 13.08
N LYS A 66 1.47 -28.07 12.35
CA LYS A 66 1.51 -28.25 10.89
C LYS A 66 2.05 -27.02 10.18
N LEU A 67 1.65 -25.82 10.59
CA LEU A 67 2.14 -24.59 9.99
C LEU A 67 3.67 -24.47 10.12
N ASN A 68 4.20 -24.71 11.32
CA ASN A 68 5.64 -24.68 11.58
C ASN A 68 6.39 -25.76 10.79
N TYR A 69 5.84 -26.97 10.69
CA TYR A 69 6.40 -28.05 9.89
C TYR A 69 6.56 -27.66 8.41
N TYR A 70 5.51 -27.12 7.79
CA TYR A 70 5.57 -26.71 6.38
C TYR A 70 6.48 -25.50 6.16
N LYS A 71 6.53 -24.57 7.12
CA LYS A 71 7.43 -23.43 7.06
C LYS A 71 8.89 -23.87 7.11
N HIS A 72 9.24 -24.80 7.99
CA HIS A 72 10.59 -25.34 8.07
C HIS A 72 10.99 -26.08 6.79
N LEU A 73 10.09 -26.90 6.21
CA LEU A 73 10.31 -27.56 4.92
C LEU A 73 10.49 -26.57 3.75
N PHE A 74 9.79 -25.44 3.79
CA PHE A 74 9.94 -24.40 2.78
C PHE A 74 11.30 -23.72 2.89
N GLU A 75 11.69 -23.35 4.11
CA GLU A 75 12.99 -22.73 4.40
C GLU A 75 14.15 -23.68 4.07
N SER A 76 14.03 -24.98 4.36
CA SER A 76 15.05 -25.97 4.00
C SER A 76 15.20 -26.11 2.48
N LYS A 77 14.10 -26.12 1.71
CA LYS A 77 14.14 -26.15 0.24
C LYS A 77 14.69 -24.85 -0.36
N LYS A 78 14.47 -23.73 0.32
CA LYS A 78 14.91 -22.41 -0.15
C LYS A 78 16.42 -22.23 0.01
N ASN A 79 17.04 -22.85 1.01
CA ASN A 79 18.47 -22.72 1.29
C ASN A 79 19.38 -23.44 0.27
N ASP A 80 18.82 -24.27 -0.62
CA ASP A 80 19.55 -24.81 -1.79
C ASP A 80 19.57 -23.83 -2.99
N ILE A 81 18.97 -22.64 -2.85
CA ILE A 81 18.93 -21.58 -3.86
C ILE A 81 19.58 -20.33 -3.22
N PRO A 82 20.62 -19.73 -3.83
CA PRO A 82 21.38 -18.65 -3.21
C PRO A 82 20.45 -17.49 -2.81
N GLU A 83 20.49 -17.18 -1.52
CA GLU A 83 19.59 -16.26 -0.84
C GLU A 83 19.96 -14.80 -1.15
N GLU A 84 19.55 -14.30 -2.31
CA GLU A 84 19.36 -12.87 -2.51
C GLU A 84 17.86 -12.56 -2.43
N THR A 85 17.52 -11.50 -1.69
CA THR A 85 16.24 -10.74 -1.72
C THR A 85 15.20 -10.88 -0.58
N SER A 86 15.46 -11.52 0.56
CA SER A 86 14.47 -11.56 1.66
C SER A 86 14.48 -10.37 2.63
N ILE A 87 15.52 -9.52 2.65
CA ILE A 87 15.66 -8.47 3.69
C ILE A 87 14.94 -7.15 3.35
N LYS A 88 14.56 -6.88 2.09
CA LYS A 88 14.12 -5.53 1.67
C LYS A 88 12.61 -5.24 1.72
N GLN A 89 11.74 -6.16 2.12
CA GLN A 89 10.28 -5.93 2.02
C GLN A 89 9.59 -5.38 3.28
N LYS A 90 10.21 -5.49 4.47
CA LYS A 90 9.55 -5.09 5.73
C LYS A 90 9.73 -3.60 6.11
N SER A 91 10.60 -2.85 5.43
CA SER A 91 10.87 -1.43 5.70
C SER A 91 10.19 -0.46 4.73
N ILE A 92 9.81 -0.90 3.52
CA ILE A 92 9.32 0.00 2.46
C ILE A 92 7.85 0.42 2.67
N THR A 93 7.02 -0.43 3.29
CA THR A 93 5.60 -0.12 3.51
C THR A 93 5.32 0.89 4.63
N ARG A 94 6.29 1.19 5.51
CA ARG A 94 6.18 2.30 6.48
C ARG A 94 6.70 3.64 5.97
N LEU A 95 7.48 3.66 4.89
CA LEU A 95 8.03 4.89 4.32
C LEU A 95 7.06 5.60 3.37
N ILE A 96 6.17 4.86 2.70
CA ILE A 96 5.28 5.42 1.65
C ILE A 96 4.11 6.23 2.25
N THR A 97 3.68 5.95 3.48
CA THR A 97 2.62 6.75 4.15
C THR A 97 3.12 8.08 4.70
N ARG A 98 4.42 8.22 4.99
CA ARG A 98 5.00 9.46 5.54
C ARG A 98 5.19 10.55 4.47
N THR A 99 5.49 10.18 3.23
CA THR A 99 5.70 11.15 2.13
C THR A 99 4.42 11.86 1.68
N ARG A 100 3.26 11.19 1.73
CA ARG A 100 1.97 11.81 1.35
C ARG A 100 1.51 12.89 2.32
N ILE A 101 1.75 12.69 3.62
CA ILE A 101 1.37 13.67 4.66
C ILE A 101 2.24 14.92 4.56
N PHE A 102 3.55 14.74 4.30
CA PHE A 102 4.48 15.87 4.13
C PHE A 102 4.09 16.75 2.93
N GLY A 103 3.66 16.14 1.81
CA GLY A 103 3.20 16.88 0.64
C GLY A 103 1.97 17.77 0.93
N ILE A 104 1.01 17.26 1.71
CA ILE A 104 -0.20 18.04 2.08
C ILE A 104 0.18 19.23 2.98
N ILE A 105 1.07 19.02 3.95
CA ILE A 105 1.51 20.10 4.85
C ILE A 105 2.25 21.20 4.08
N VAL A 106 3.15 20.84 3.16
CA VAL A 106 3.85 21.82 2.31
C VAL A 106 2.88 22.59 1.42
N LEU A 107 1.87 21.91 0.85
CA LEU A 107 0.86 22.57 0.02
C LEU A 107 0.02 23.58 0.81
N ILE A 108 -0.39 23.23 2.04
CA ILE A 108 -1.12 24.16 2.92
C ILE A 108 -0.25 25.38 3.25
N LEU A 109 1.02 25.18 3.63
CA LEU A 109 1.94 26.27 3.91
C LEU A 109 2.18 27.17 2.69
N PHE A 110 2.26 26.58 1.49
CA PHE A 110 2.43 27.32 0.24
C PHE A 110 1.21 28.21 -0.08
N VAL A 111 -0.01 27.71 0.13
CA VAL A 111 -1.23 28.51 -0.04
C VAL A 111 -1.27 29.67 0.95
N ILE A 112 -0.94 29.43 2.22
CA ILE A 112 -0.86 30.49 3.23
C ILE A 112 0.19 31.55 2.83
N PHE A 113 1.36 31.10 2.36
CA PHE A 113 2.41 32.00 1.88
C PHE A 113 1.96 32.86 0.69
N LEU A 114 1.23 32.28 -0.28
CA LEU A 114 0.68 33.04 -1.42
C LEU A 114 -0.32 34.12 -0.98
N VAL A 115 -1.18 33.82 -0.01
CA VAL A 115 -2.13 34.81 0.52
C VAL A 115 -1.38 35.95 1.20
N LEU A 116 -0.43 35.63 2.08
CA LEU A 116 0.37 36.64 2.79
C LEU A 116 1.19 37.52 1.83
N THR A 117 1.79 36.92 0.81
CA THR A 117 2.58 37.67 -0.18
C THR A 117 1.70 38.53 -1.08
N ASN A 118 0.49 38.10 -1.42
CA ASN A 118 -0.45 38.91 -2.21
C ASN A 118 -0.91 40.17 -1.44
N ASP A 119 -1.23 40.02 -0.15
CA ASP A 119 -1.60 41.15 0.71
C ASP A 119 -0.41 42.12 0.91
N PHE A 120 0.81 41.59 1.00
CA PHE A 120 2.02 42.40 1.09
C PHE A 120 2.34 43.13 -0.23
N LEU A 121 2.21 42.45 -1.38
CA LEU A 121 2.44 43.02 -2.71
C LEU A 121 1.43 44.13 -3.03
N THR A 122 0.15 43.91 -2.71
CA THR A 122 -0.89 44.92 -2.88
C THR A 122 -0.67 46.12 -1.97
N GLY A 123 -0.23 45.92 -0.71
CA GLY A 123 0.19 47.00 0.18
C GLY A 123 1.39 47.80 -0.35
N LEU A 124 2.41 47.13 -0.90
CA LEU A 124 3.55 47.80 -1.51
C LEU A 124 3.14 48.61 -2.76
N LEU A 125 2.35 48.02 -3.66
CA LEU A 125 1.92 48.68 -4.89
C LEU A 125 1.03 49.91 -4.60
N THR A 126 0.15 49.82 -3.60
CA THR A 126 -0.67 50.96 -3.18
C THR A 126 0.18 52.07 -2.56
N SER A 127 1.13 51.73 -1.69
CA SER A 127 2.03 52.73 -1.10
C SER A 127 2.93 53.42 -2.14
N VAL A 128 3.50 52.66 -3.08
CA VAL A 128 4.31 53.20 -4.18
C VAL A 128 3.45 54.03 -5.14
N GLY A 129 2.24 53.57 -5.46
CA GLY A 129 1.28 54.31 -6.27
C GLY A 129 0.94 55.67 -5.67
N ILE A 130 0.70 55.74 -4.36
CA ILE A 130 0.43 56.99 -3.64
C ILE A 130 1.64 57.95 -3.73
N VAL A 131 2.86 57.45 -3.54
CA VAL A 131 4.08 58.27 -3.65
C VAL A 131 4.27 58.83 -5.06
N ILE A 132 4.01 58.03 -6.09
CA ILE A 132 4.09 58.46 -7.49
C ILE A 132 3.06 59.56 -7.78
N VAL A 133 1.82 59.39 -7.31
CA VAL A 133 0.75 60.40 -7.48
C VAL A 133 1.10 61.71 -6.78
N ILE A 134 1.59 61.66 -5.54
CA ILE A 134 2.01 62.85 -4.79
C ILE A 134 3.18 63.57 -5.48
N TRP A 135 4.17 62.82 -5.97
CA TRP A 135 5.33 63.39 -6.66
C TRP A 135 4.94 63.99 -8.02
N GLY A 136 4.04 63.34 -8.77
CA GLY A 136 3.49 63.86 -10.02
C GLY A 136 2.71 65.16 -9.82
N TYR A 137 1.89 65.24 -8.76
CA TYR A 137 1.11 66.44 -8.46
C TYR A 137 1.98 67.65 -8.08
N LYS A 138 3.13 67.43 -7.43
CA LYS A 138 4.08 68.50 -7.06
C LYS A 138 4.86 69.07 -8.24
N ARG A 139 4.85 68.38 -9.39
CA ARG A 139 5.61 68.75 -10.59
C ARG A 139 4.77 69.50 -11.64
N LEU A 140 3.44 69.47 -11.51
CA LEU A 140 2.48 70.31 -12.24
C LEU A 140 2.33 71.67 -11.54
#